data_AF-A0A5K1GTL8-F1
#
_entry.id   AF-A0A5K1GTL8-F1
#
_cell.length_a   1.000
_cell.length_b   1.000
_cell.length_c   1.000
_cell.angle_alpha   90.00
_cell.angle_beta   90.00
_cell.angle_gamma   90.00
#
_symmetry.space_group_name_H-M   'P 1'
#
loop_
_entity.id
_entity.type
_entity.pdbx_description
1 polymer ?
#
loop_
_entity_poly.entity_id
_entity_poly.type
_entity_poly.pdbx_seq_one_letter_code
_entity_poly.pdbx_strand_id
1 'polypeptide(L)'
;MGHTNPTSKKHGSRWKFLDLVSLAFFVAVGVFFLLVFTRLGDSLAASGRQALALSATDARQRARLVALVEEGQPLEACPADAVDHMPCEDPRRNSQLSRERNFYRERHCPMPEESPLCLIPPPSGYQIPVPWPDSLYK
;
A
#
# COMPACT_ATOMS: atom_id res chain seq x y z
N MET A 1 52.25 -56.75 -26.18
CA MET A 1 51.05 -57.00 -25.34
C MET A 1 50.68 -55.69 -24.69
N GLY A 2 49.58 -55.08 -25.14
CA GLY A 2 49.08 -53.83 -24.56
C GLY A 2 48.44 -54.06 -23.20
N HIS A 3 48.22 -53.00 -22.43
CA HIS A 3 46.89 -52.54 -21.99
C HIS A 3 47.03 -51.21 -21.24
N THR A 4 45.96 -50.43 -21.31
CA THR A 4 45.82 -48.98 -21.13
C THR A 4 45.85 -48.46 -19.69
N ASN A 5 46.34 -47.23 -19.53
CA ASN A 5 46.15 -46.35 -18.36
C ASN A 5 44.66 -45.98 -18.14
N PRO A 6 44.21 -45.88 -16.87
CA PRO A 6 43.05 -45.06 -16.53
C PRO A 6 43.44 -43.88 -15.61
N THR A 7 43.56 -42.68 -16.17
CA THR A 7 43.54 -41.44 -15.39
C THR A 7 42.11 -40.90 -15.34
N SER A 8 41.33 -41.27 -14.32
CA SER A 8 40.01 -40.69 -14.08
C SER A 8 39.88 -40.23 -12.63
N LYS A 9 40.28 -38.99 -12.35
CA LYS A 9 40.00 -38.30 -11.08
C LYS A 9 39.35 -36.92 -11.25
N LYS A 10 39.09 -36.46 -12.47
CA LYS A 10 38.52 -35.13 -12.75
C LYS A 10 36.99 -35.08 -12.77
N HIS A 11 36.29 -36.22 -12.79
CA HIS A 11 34.84 -36.24 -12.92
C HIS A 11 34.12 -35.81 -11.63
N GLY A 12 34.63 -36.15 -10.43
CA GLY A 12 33.92 -35.91 -9.17
C GLY A 12 33.79 -34.44 -8.72
N SER A 13 34.61 -33.52 -9.22
CA SER A 13 34.55 -32.09 -8.84
C SER A 13 33.58 -31.29 -9.71
N ARG A 14 33.41 -31.67 -10.98
CA ARG A 14 32.53 -30.96 -11.93
C ARG A 14 31.05 -31.06 -11.56
N TRP A 15 30.61 -32.22 -11.07
CA TRP A 15 29.22 -32.41 -10.62
C TRP A 15 28.95 -31.70 -9.30
N LYS A 16 29.91 -31.71 -8.37
CA LYS A 16 29.81 -30.95 -7.11
C LYS A 16 29.66 -29.44 -7.32
N PHE A 17 30.33 -28.89 -8.33
CA PHE A 17 30.17 -27.47 -8.69
C PHE A 17 28.77 -27.18 -9.23
N LEU A 18 28.26 -28.03 -10.14
CA LEU A 18 26.91 -27.89 -10.69
C LEU A 18 25.83 -28.02 -9.60
N ASP A 19 26.01 -28.94 -8.65
CA ASP A 19 25.09 -29.12 -7.52
C ASP A 19 25.08 -27.89 -6.59
N LEU A 20 26.24 -27.26 -6.34
CA LEU A 20 26.33 -26.03 -5.54
C LEU A 20 25.67 -24.84 -6.24
N VAL A 21 25.87 -24.69 -7.54
CA VAL A 21 25.23 -23.62 -8.34
C VAL A 21 23.72 -23.81 -8.38
N SER A 22 23.26 -25.04 -8.56
CA SER A 22 21.84 -25.40 -8.53
C SER A 22 21.20 -25.10 -7.17
N LEU A 23 21.84 -25.52 -6.07
CA LEU A 23 21.39 -25.24 -4.72
C LEU A 23 21.28 -23.72 -4.46
N ALA A 24 22.31 -22.96 -4.83
CA ALA A 24 22.31 -21.50 -4.67
C ALA A 24 21.17 -20.85 -5.46
N PHE A 25 20.90 -21.31 -6.68
CA PHE A 25 19.79 -20.83 -7.49
C PHE A 25 18.44 -21.11 -6.82
N PHE A 26 18.18 -22.35 -6.37
CA PHE A 26 16.93 -22.69 -5.70
C PHE A 26 16.74 -21.97 -4.36
N VAL A 27 17.82 -21.73 -3.60
CA VAL A 27 17.77 -20.91 -2.38
C VAL A 27 17.42 -19.46 -2.72
N ALA A 28 18.05 -18.86 -3.74
CA ALA A 28 17.75 -17.49 -4.16
C ALA A 28 16.30 -17.33 -4.63
N VAL A 29 15.79 -18.30 -5.41
CA VAL A 29 14.39 -18.34 -5.84
C VAL A 29 13.47 -18.50 -4.63
N GLY A 30 13.76 -19.42 -3.71
CA GLY A 30 12.99 -19.60 -2.47
C GLY A 30 12.92 -18.33 -1.62
N VAL A 31 14.06 -17.64 -1.45
CA VAL A 31 14.12 -16.34 -0.75
C VAL A 31 13.29 -15.28 -1.47
N PHE A 32 13.36 -15.20 -2.79
CA PHE A 32 12.53 -14.29 -3.59
C PHE A 32 11.04 -14.56 -3.37
N PHE A 33 10.60 -15.82 -3.45
CA PHE A 33 9.21 -16.20 -3.19
C PHE A 33 8.80 -15.92 -1.74
N LEU A 34 9.68 -16.14 -0.76
CA LEU A 34 9.39 -15.76 0.62
C LEU A 34 9.23 -14.24 0.77
N LEU A 35 10.08 -13.43 0.13
CA LEU A 35 9.95 -11.97 0.18
C LEU A 35 8.67 -11.47 -0.51
N VAL A 36 8.21 -12.12 -1.59
CA VAL A 36 7.01 -11.71 -2.33
C VAL A 36 5.72 -12.21 -1.68
N PHE A 37 5.70 -13.44 -1.15
CA PHE A 37 4.49 -14.09 -0.66
C PHE A 37 4.37 -14.14 0.87
N THR A 38 5.40 -13.74 1.63
CA THR A 38 5.33 -13.62 3.09
C THR A 38 5.43 -12.16 3.56
N ARG A 39 4.79 -11.86 4.69
CA ARG A 39 4.70 -10.53 5.32
C ARG A 39 6.03 -9.86 5.67
N LEU A 40 7.16 -10.55 5.53
CA LEU A 40 8.48 -10.00 5.80
C LEU A 40 8.95 -9.01 4.71
N GLY A 41 8.52 -9.21 3.45
CA GLY A 41 8.78 -8.27 2.35
C GLY A 41 7.98 -6.98 2.44
N ASP A 42 6.82 -7.00 3.11
CA ASP A 42 6.02 -5.80 3.37
C ASP A 42 6.79 -4.78 4.22
N SER A 43 7.71 -5.24 5.09
CA SER A 43 8.50 -4.36 5.96
C SER A 43 9.56 -3.55 5.20
N LEU A 44 10.09 -4.08 4.09
CA LEU A 44 11.07 -3.37 3.24
C LEU A 44 10.40 -2.41 2.24
N ALA A 45 9.18 -2.73 1.78
CA ALA A 45 8.36 -1.82 0.96
C ALA A 45 7.63 -0.76 1.80
N ALA A 46 7.48 -0.96 3.11
CA ALA A 46 6.80 -0.03 4.01
C ALA A 46 7.63 1.18 4.46
N SER A 47 8.96 1.20 4.26
CA SER A 47 9.78 2.36 4.64
C SER A 47 9.46 3.62 3.83
N GLY A 48 8.79 3.48 2.67
CA GLY A 48 8.25 4.60 1.90
C GLY A 48 6.81 4.98 2.24
N ARG A 49 6.11 4.19 3.08
CA ARG A 49 4.67 4.36 3.38
C ARG A 49 4.38 4.99 4.74
N GLN A 50 5.40 5.29 5.54
CA GLN A 50 5.25 5.99 6.82
C GLN A 50 4.75 7.45 6.70
N ALA A 51 4.73 8.01 5.49
CA ALA A 51 4.11 9.33 5.25
C ALA A 51 2.56 9.31 5.36
N LEU A 52 1.91 8.18 5.04
CA LEU A 52 0.45 8.03 5.14
C LEU A 52 -0.04 7.70 6.57
N ALA A 53 0.88 7.42 7.49
CA ALA A 53 0.56 7.18 8.90
C ALA A 53 0.51 8.48 9.74
N LEU A 54 0.80 9.64 9.15
CA LEU A 54 0.90 10.91 9.88
C LEU A 54 -0.45 11.62 10.14
N SER A 55 -1.59 11.06 9.72
CA SER A 55 -2.91 11.64 10.02
C SER A 55 -3.92 10.67 10.64
N ALA A 56 -3.56 9.40 10.84
CA ALA A 56 -4.48 8.35 11.29
C ALA A 56 -4.32 7.95 12.77
N THR A 57 -3.43 8.57 13.55
CA THR A 57 -2.98 7.94 14.81
C THR A 57 -3.27 8.67 16.12
N ASP A 58 -4.07 9.74 16.17
CA ASP A 58 -4.49 10.25 17.48
C ASP A 58 -5.89 10.85 17.51
N ALA A 59 -6.81 10.16 18.17
CA ALA A 59 -8.17 10.63 18.44
C ALA A 59 -8.18 12.01 19.13
N ARG A 60 -7.14 12.33 19.92
CA ARG A 60 -6.97 13.65 20.55
C ARG A 60 -6.65 14.75 19.54
N GLN A 61 -5.87 14.44 18.51
CA GLN A 61 -5.53 15.39 17.44
C GLN A 61 -6.79 15.74 16.63
N ARG A 62 -7.65 14.75 16.34
CA ARG A 62 -8.92 14.97 15.65
C ARG A 62 -9.86 15.86 16.44
N ALA A 63 -10.05 15.58 17.73
CA ALA A 63 -10.92 16.40 18.59
C ALA A 63 -10.46 17.86 18.64
N ARG A 64 -9.13 18.08 18.71
CA ARG A 64 -8.54 19.42 18.62
C ARG A 64 -8.90 20.08 17.29
N LEU A 65 -8.64 19.41 16.17
CA LEU A 65 -8.93 19.92 14.83
C LEU A 65 -10.40 20.28 14.62
N VAL A 66 -11.34 19.47 15.13
CA VAL A 66 -12.78 19.77 15.09
C VAL A 66 -13.09 21.05 15.85
N ALA A 67 -12.53 21.24 17.04
CA ALA A 67 -12.72 22.48 17.81
C ALA A 67 -12.18 23.71 17.06
N LEU A 68 -11.01 23.61 16.42
CA LEU A 68 -10.45 24.71 15.60
C LEU A 68 -11.40 25.08 14.44
N VAL A 69 -12.04 24.10 13.80
CA VAL A 69 -13.01 24.32 12.73
C VAL A 69 -14.28 24.98 13.23
N GLU A 70 -14.79 24.56 14.39
CA GLU A 70 -15.94 25.18 15.05
C GLU A 70 -15.67 26.64 15.42
N GLU A 71 -14.41 26.96 15.74
CA GLU A 71 -13.92 28.34 15.96
C GLU A 71 -13.69 29.13 14.65
N GLY A 72 -13.92 28.52 13.49
CA GLY A 72 -13.78 29.15 12.18
C GLY A 72 -12.35 29.21 11.66
N GLN A 73 -11.44 28.41 12.21
CA GLN A 73 -10.07 28.34 11.70
C GLN A 73 -10.01 27.53 10.40
N PRO A 74 -9.14 27.94 9.45
CA PRO A 74 -8.99 27.23 8.19
C PRO A 74 -8.34 25.86 8.41
N LEU A 75 -8.90 24.85 7.75
CA LEU A 75 -8.30 23.52 7.62
C LEU A 75 -7.21 23.54 6.57
N GLU A 76 -6.15 22.78 6.82
CA GLU A 76 -5.12 22.53 5.83
C GLU A 76 -5.67 21.70 4.66
N ALA A 77 -5.14 21.96 3.48
CA ALA A 77 -5.49 21.20 2.29
C ALA A 77 -5.06 19.74 2.42
N CYS A 78 -5.85 18.82 1.87
CA CYS A 78 -5.46 17.43 1.76
C CYS A 78 -4.16 17.31 0.91
N PRO A 79 -3.27 16.39 1.28
CA PRO A 79 -2.04 16.18 0.52
C PRO A 79 -2.37 15.60 -0.87
N ALA A 80 -1.51 15.87 -1.85
CA ALA A 80 -1.77 15.53 -3.26
C ALA A 80 -1.88 14.02 -3.53
N ASP A 81 -1.33 13.18 -2.66
CA ASP A 81 -1.46 11.72 -2.71
C ASP A 81 -2.84 11.22 -2.27
N ALA A 82 -3.65 12.07 -1.62
CA ALA A 82 -5.00 11.73 -1.17
C ALA A 82 -6.09 12.00 -2.21
N VAL A 83 -5.75 12.44 -3.44
CA VAL A 83 -6.73 12.78 -4.49
C VAL A 83 -7.63 11.59 -4.86
N ASP A 84 -7.05 10.39 -4.95
CA ASP A 84 -7.77 9.16 -5.30
C ASP A 84 -8.19 8.35 -4.05
N HIS A 85 -8.15 8.97 -2.87
CA HIS A 85 -8.47 8.29 -1.62
C HIS A 85 -9.97 8.00 -1.52
N MET A 86 -10.36 6.75 -1.73
CA MET A 86 -11.74 6.26 -1.54
C MET A 86 -11.81 5.36 -0.29
N PRO A 87 -12.00 5.94 0.91
CA PRO A 87 -11.85 5.21 2.18
C PRO A 87 -12.81 4.03 2.35
N CYS A 88 -14.01 4.12 1.78
CA CYS A 88 -15.02 3.06 1.87
C CYS A 88 -14.83 1.92 0.85
N GLU A 89 -13.99 2.11 -0.17
CA GLU A 89 -13.72 1.15 -1.25
C GLU A 89 -12.24 0.73 -1.28
N ASP A 90 -11.53 0.85 -0.15
CA ASP A 90 -10.11 0.50 -0.04
C ASP A 90 -9.87 -1.01 -0.28
N PRO A 91 -9.11 -1.40 -1.33
CA PRO A 91 -8.78 -2.79 -1.61
C PRO A 91 -8.10 -3.50 -0.44
N ARG A 92 -7.33 -2.76 0.39
CA ARG A 92 -6.62 -3.32 1.54
C ARG A 92 -7.59 -3.73 2.65
N ARG A 93 -8.62 -2.94 2.93
CA ARG A 93 -9.67 -3.30 3.89
C ARG A 93 -10.53 -4.42 3.31
N ASN A 94 -10.93 -4.30 2.05
CA ASN A 94 -11.73 -5.30 1.35
C ASN A 94 -11.08 -6.70 1.38
N SER A 95 -9.76 -6.78 1.18
CA SER A 95 -9.02 -8.04 1.21
C SER A 95 -9.06 -8.80 2.54
N GLN A 96 -9.43 -8.11 3.64
CA GLN A 96 -9.50 -8.67 4.99
C GLN A 96 -10.91 -9.13 5.37
N LEU A 97 -11.92 -8.86 4.53
CA LEU A 97 -13.32 -9.16 4.82
C LEU A 97 -13.73 -10.56 4.32
N SER A 98 -14.80 -11.09 4.92
CA SER A 98 -15.34 -12.39 4.54
C SER A 98 -15.84 -12.40 3.09
N ARG A 99 -15.57 -13.50 2.38
CA ARG A 99 -16.12 -13.78 1.03
C ARG A 99 -17.53 -14.35 1.08
N GLU A 100 -17.99 -14.75 2.26
CA GLU A 100 -19.33 -15.26 2.44
C GLU A 100 -20.36 -14.20 2.08
N ARG A 101 -21.39 -14.60 1.32
CA ARG A 101 -22.50 -13.73 0.87
C ARG A 101 -22.05 -12.42 0.19
N ASN A 102 -20.83 -12.38 -0.36
CA ASN A 102 -20.23 -11.17 -0.94
C ASN A 102 -20.07 -10.00 0.05
N PHE A 103 -19.91 -10.27 1.35
CA PHE A 103 -19.72 -9.23 2.37
C PHE A 103 -18.56 -8.28 2.04
N TYR A 104 -17.47 -8.79 1.49
CA TYR A 104 -16.33 -7.99 0.99
C TYR A 104 -16.71 -6.94 -0.08
N ARG A 105 -17.81 -7.12 -0.81
CA ARG A 105 -18.29 -6.16 -1.84
C ARG A 105 -19.18 -5.06 -1.28
N GLU A 106 -19.56 -5.13 -0.01
CA GLU A 106 -20.35 -4.08 0.63
C GLU A 106 -19.48 -2.86 0.97
N ARG A 107 -20.11 -1.72 1.28
CA ARG A 107 -19.39 -0.48 1.63
C ARG A 107 -18.93 -0.54 3.08
N HIS A 108 -17.62 -0.68 3.29
CA HIS A 108 -17.01 -0.76 4.62
C HIS A 108 -16.15 0.46 4.88
N CYS A 109 -16.80 1.56 5.27
CA CYS A 109 -16.12 2.80 5.61
C CYS A 109 -15.31 2.66 6.91
N PRO A 110 -14.18 3.36 7.04
CA PRO A 110 -13.49 3.51 8.32
C PRO A 110 -14.37 4.28 9.30
N MET A 111 -14.09 4.11 10.59
CA MET A 111 -14.78 4.91 11.61
C MET A 111 -14.41 6.40 11.44
N PRO A 112 -15.28 7.34 11.86
CA PRO A 112 -14.98 8.77 11.78
C PRO A 112 -13.62 9.12 12.40
N GLU A 113 -13.23 8.48 13.49
CA GLU A 113 -11.97 8.70 14.21
C GLU A 113 -10.74 8.32 13.39
N GLU A 114 -10.88 7.36 12.48
CA GLU A 114 -9.84 6.88 11.57
C GLU A 114 -9.78 7.68 10.26
N SER A 115 -10.80 8.50 9.99
CA SER A 115 -10.86 9.31 8.77
C SER A 115 -9.96 10.55 8.89
N PRO A 116 -9.14 10.85 7.87
CA PRO A 116 -8.37 12.08 7.85
C PRO A 116 -9.31 13.30 7.80
N LEU A 117 -8.95 14.37 8.51
CA LEU A 117 -9.66 15.64 8.47
C LEU A 117 -8.80 16.66 7.72
N CYS A 118 -9.16 16.95 6.47
CA CYS A 118 -8.48 17.93 5.62
C CYS A 118 -9.45 18.58 4.64
N LEU A 119 -9.08 19.74 4.11
CA LEU A 119 -9.86 20.48 3.13
C LEU A 119 -9.55 19.98 1.71
N ILE A 120 -10.57 19.65 0.93
CA ILE A 120 -10.41 19.40 -0.50
C ILE A 120 -10.36 20.76 -1.20
N PRO A 121 -9.23 21.16 -1.82
CA PRO A 121 -9.15 22.44 -2.48
C PRO A 121 -10.07 22.47 -3.70
N PRO A 122 -10.73 23.60 -3.99
CA PRO A 122 -11.46 23.75 -5.24
C PRO A 122 -10.49 23.62 -6.43
N PRO A 123 -10.92 22.99 -7.54
CA PRO A 123 -10.06 22.86 -8.71
C PRO A 123 -9.76 24.24 -9.32
N SER A 124 -8.66 24.34 -10.07
CA SER A 124 -8.28 25.58 -10.75
C SER A 124 -9.41 26.06 -11.67
N GLY A 125 -9.87 27.30 -11.47
CA GLY A 125 -10.96 27.88 -12.25
C GLY A 125 -12.38 27.51 -11.76
N TYR A 126 -12.51 26.81 -10.64
CA TYR A 126 -13.81 26.62 -10.00
C TYR A 126 -14.41 27.96 -9.60
N GLN A 127 -15.59 28.26 -10.12
CA GLN A 127 -16.35 29.44 -9.76
C GLN A 127 -17.52 29.02 -8.88
N ILE A 128 -17.82 29.82 -7.85
CA ILE A 128 -19.00 29.61 -7.01
C ILE A 128 -20.23 29.70 -7.94
N PRO A 129 -21.11 28.68 -7.97
CA PRO A 129 -22.29 28.71 -8.81
C PRO A 129 -23.17 29.89 -8.42
N VAL A 130 -23.83 30.49 -9.41
CA VAL A 130 -24.74 31.61 -9.19
C VAL A 130 -25.91 31.12 -8.32
N PRO A 131 -26.22 31.80 -7.20
CA PRO A 131 -27.30 31.37 -6.32
C PRO A 131 -28.66 31.44 -7.04
N TRP A 132 -29.61 30.62 -6.58
CA TRP A 132 -31.01 30.78 -6.96
C TRP A 132 -31.61 31.98 -6.22
N PRO A 133 -32.48 32.81 -6.83
CA PRO A 133 -33.07 32.71 -8.16
C PRO A 133 -32.24 33.34 -9.28
N ASP A 134 -31.11 34.02 -9.00
CA ASP A 134 -30.30 34.71 -10.01
C ASP A 134 -29.82 33.80 -11.15
N SER A 135 -29.66 32.50 -10.85
CA SER A 135 -29.40 31.45 -11.84
C SER A 135 -30.48 31.31 -12.94
N LEU A 136 -31.70 31.83 -12.73
CA LEU A 136 -32.80 31.75 -13.70
C LEU A 136 -32.66 32.76 -14.84
N TYR A 137 -31.86 33.81 -14.67
CA TYR A 137 -31.78 34.95 -15.60
C TYR A 137 -30.43 35.05 -16.32
N LYS A 138 -29.55 34.07 -16.15
CA LYS A 138 -28.18 34.04 -16.68
C LYS A 138 -28.00 32.90 -17.67
#